data_AF-A0A183MBC9-F1
#
_entry.id   AF-A0A183MBC9-F1
#
_cell.length_a   1.000
_cell.length_b   1.000
_cell.length_c   1.000
_cell.angle_alpha   90.00
_cell.angle_beta   90.00
_cell.angle_gamma   90.00
#
_symmetry.space_group_name_H-M   'P 1'
#
loop_
_entity.id
_entity.type
_entity.pdbx_description
1 polymer ?
#
loop_
_entity_poly.entity_id
_entity_poly.type
_entity_poly.pdbx_seq_one_letter_code
_entity_poly.pdbx_strand_id
1 'polypeptide(L)'
;TAFLQSKNIWNSKQLSTNIKVRIFNTNVKAVLLYGAETLRTTTTAIKKVQVFLNSCLRMILNIHWPDTISNSLLWERTNQLPAEEEIRKRRWKWI
;
A
#
# COMPACT_ATOMS: atom_id res chain seq x y z
N THR A 1 7.74 13.47 -4.10
CA THR A 1 7.04 14.68 -4.58
C THR A 1 5.71 14.38 -5.25
N ALA A 2 5.59 13.40 -6.15
CA ALA A 2 4.29 13.04 -6.77
C ALA A 2 3.23 12.45 -5.81
N PHE A 3 3.59 11.55 -4.89
CA PHE A 3 2.62 10.93 -3.97
C PHE A 3 2.00 11.90 -2.95
N LEU A 4 2.77 12.91 -2.53
CA LEU A 4 2.29 13.98 -1.64
C LEU A 4 1.20 14.83 -2.31
N GLN A 5 1.28 15.02 -3.64
CA GLN A 5 0.26 15.72 -4.40
C GLN A 5 -1.04 14.91 -4.49
N SER A 6 -0.97 13.58 -4.43
CA SER A 6 -2.15 12.70 -4.44
C SER A 6 -2.94 12.73 -3.12
N LYS A 7 -2.46 13.42 -2.08
CA LYS A 7 -3.15 13.54 -0.78
C LYS A 7 -4.58 14.08 -0.90
N ASN A 8 -4.82 15.02 -1.81
CA ASN A 8 -6.15 15.57 -2.06
C ASN A 8 -7.12 14.53 -2.63
N ILE A 9 -6.61 13.59 -3.45
CA ILE A 9 -7.39 12.49 -4.03
C ILE A 9 -7.79 11.49 -2.94
N TRP A 10 -6.85 11.16 -2.05
CA TRP A 10 -7.09 10.23 -0.94
C TRP A 10 -8.08 10.81 0.08
N ASN A 11 -8.05 12.12 0.32
CA ASN A 11 -8.95 12.81 1.26
C ASN A 11 -10.33 13.15 0.66
N SER A 12 -10.51 13.04 -0.67
CA SER A 12 -11.77 13.40 -1.32
C SER A 12 -12.92 12.46 -0.94
N LYS A 13 -14.07 13.01 -0.53
CA LYS A 13 -15.28 12.22 -0.25
C LYS A 13 -16.01 11.73 -1.50
N GLN A 14 -15.68 12.27 -2.68
CA GLN A 14 -16.37 11.94 -3.94
C GLN A 14 -16.06 10.52 -4.43
N LEU A 15 -14.88 9.98 -4.10
CA LEU A 15 -14.47 8.64 -4.49
C LEU A 15 -14.71 7.67 -3.35
N SER A 16 -15.38 6.57 -3.64
CA SER A 16 -15.53 5.48 -2.67
C SER A 16 -14.17 4.87 -2.33
N THR A 17 -14.06 4.37 -1.11
CA THR A 17 -12.85 3.74 -0.59
C THR A 17 -12.35 2.62 -1.52
N ASN A 18 -13.25 1.80 -2.06
CA ASN A 18 -12.91 0.70 -2.97
C ASN A 18 -12.24 1.19 -4.26
N ILE A 19 -12.71 2.31 -4.84
CA ILE A 19 -12.12 2.88 -6.04
C ILE A 19 -10.72 3.43 -5.74
N LYS A 20 -10.55 4.13 -4.61
CA LYS A 20 -9.25 4.63 -4.17
C LYS A 20 -8.23 3.50 -3.96
N VAL A 21 -8.63 2.42 -3.27
CA VAL A 21 -7.77 1.25 -3.06
C VAL A 21 -7.37 0.62 -4.40
N ARG A 22 -8.30 0.54 -5.38
CA ARG A 22 -7.98 0.02 -6.71
C ARG A 22 -6.95 0.88 -7.45
N ILE A 23 -7.13 2.20 -7.46
CA ILE A 23 -6.19 3.16 -8.07
C ILE A 23 -4.81 3.10 -7.39
N PHE A 24 -4.80 2.95 -6.06
CA PHE A 24 -3.58 2.78 -5.29
C PHE A 24 -2.85 1.49 -5.68
N ASN A 25 -3.58 0.37 -5.82
CA ASN A 25 -3.00 -0.91 -6.19
C ASN A 25 -2.38 -0.89 -7.60
N THR A 26 -3.04 -0.24 -8.56
CA THR A 26 -2.56 -0.20 -9.96
C THR A 26 -1.37 0.73 -10.16
N ASN A 27 -1.36 1.90 -9.51
CA ASN A 27 -0.34 2.91 -9.77
C ASN A 27 0.77 2.87 -8.72
N VAL A 28 0.41 3.01 -7.45
CA VAL A 28 1.38 3.22 -6.36
C VAL A 28 2.00 1.90 -5.94
N LYS A 29 1.17 0.90 -5.61
CA LYS A 29 1.64 -0.42 -5.16
C LYS A 29 2.47 -1.11 -6.25
N ALA A 30 2.06 -1.01 -7.52
CA ALA A 30 2.79 -1.61 -8.63
C ALA A 30 4.21 -1.05 -8.80
N VAL A 31 4.36 0.27 -8.81
CA VAL A 31 5.67 0.94 -8.97
C VAL A 31 6.59 0.66 -7.78
N LEU A 32 6.05 0.72 -6.55
CA LEU A 32 6.81 0.41 -5.33
C LEU A 32 7.32 -1.03 -5.30
N LEU A 33 6.45 -1.99 -5.65
CA LEU A 33 6.82 -3.40 -5.66
C LEU A 33 7.84 -3.72 -6.75
N TYR A 34 7.70 -3.13 -7.94
CA TYR A 34 8.69 -3.29 -9.01
C TYR A 34 10.08 -2.77 -8.61
N GLY A 35 10.14 -1.59 -7.97
CA GLY A 35 11.39 -1.08 -7.40
C GLY A 35 11.96 -1.98 -6.29
N ALA A 36 11.10 -2.56 -5.45
CA ALA A 36 11.50 -3.46 -4.38
C ALA A 36 11.94 -4.85 -4.86
N GLU A 37 11.42 -5.32 -6.00
CA GLU A 37 11.82 -6.58 -6.64
C GLU A 37 13.23 -6.48 -7.24
N THR A 38 13.57 -5.32 -7.80
CA THR A 38 14.87 -5.04 -8.46
C THR A 38 15.95 -4.59 -7.48
N LEU A 39 15.59 -3.87 -6.42
CA LEU A 39 16.49 -3.60 -5.31
C LEU A 39 16.81 -4.91 -4.58
N ARG A 40 18.10 -5.18 -4.39
CA ARG A 40 18.64 -6.31 -3.62
C ARG A 40 17.75 -6.56 -2.40
N THR A 41 17.03 -7.69 -2.37
CA THR A 41 15.96 -7.98 -1.39
C THR A 41 16.48 -8.08 0.02
N THR A 42 16.70 -6.91 0.60
CA THR A 42 16.99 -6.73 2.00
C THR A 42 15.64 -6.66 2.71
N THR A 43 15.46 -7.49 3.73
CA THR A 43 14.28 -7.50 4.59
C THR A 43 13.94 -6.09 5.10
N THR A 44 14.96 -5.25 5.28
CA THR A 44 14.84 -3.83 5.63
C THR A 44 14.13 -2.99 4.56
N ALA A 45 14.43 -3.18 3.27
CA ALA A 45 13.76 -2.45 2.18
C ALA A 45 12.28 -2.86 2.08
N ILE A 46 11.99 -4.16 2.18
CA ILE A 46 10.61 -4.68 2.17
C ILE A 46 9.82 -4.12 3.36
N LYS A 47 10.41 -4.11 4.56
CA LYS A 47 9.80 -3.49 5.75
C LYS A 47 9.51 -2.00 5.53
N LYS A 48 10.44 -1.23 4.95
CA LYS A 48 10.22 0.19 4.64
C LYS A 48 9.06 0.39 3.66
N VAL A 49 8.98 -0.42 2.61
CA VAL A 49 7.86 -0.41 1.65
C VAL A 49 6.55 -0.75 2.36
N GLN A 50 6.52 -1.78 3.22
CA GLN A 50 5.33 -2.15 3.99
C GLN A 50 4.82 -1.01 4.87
N VAL A 51 5.71 -0.34 5.59
CA VAL A 51 5.37 0.81 6.46
C VAL A 51 4.77 1.93 5.62
N PHE A 52 5.36 2.23 4.46
CA PHE A 52 4.84 3.23 3.54
C PHE A 52 3.43 2.86 3.03
N LEU A 53 3.23 1.62 2.54
CA LEU A 53 1.93 1.16 2.06
C LEU A 53 0.86 1.23 3.16
N ASN A 54 1.20 0.83 4.38
CA ASN A 54 0.28 0.89 5.52
C ASN A 54 -0.11 2.35 5.88
N SER A 55 0.82 3.29 5.76
CA SER A 55 0.52 4.72 5.94
C SER A 55 -0.47 5.21 4.86
N CYS A 56 -0.27 4.79 3.61
CA CYS A 56 -1.17 5.14 2.51
C CYS A 56 -2.58 4.58 2.71
N LEU A 57 -2.71 3.32 3.10
CA LEU A 57 -4.00 2.67 3.34
C LEU A 57 -4.77 3.36 4.48
N ARG A 58 -4.09 3.79 5.55
CA ARG A 58 -4.72 4.57 6.63
C ARG A 58 -5.28 5.90 6.12
N MET A 59 -4.51 6.60 5.27
CA MET A 59 -4.96 7.84 4.65
C MET A 59 -6.16 7.62 3.72
N ILE A 60 -6.18 6.53 2.94
CA ILE A 60 -7.31 6.17 2.06
C ILE A 60 -8.58 5.86 2.87
N LEU A 61 -8.43 5.19 4.01
CA LEU A 61 -9.53 4.93 4.95
C LEU A 61 -9.90 6.15 5.81
N ASN A 62 -9.21 7.29 5.62
CA ASN A 62 -9.39 8.51 6.40
C ASN A 62 -9.19 8.30 7.92
N ILE A 63 -8.38 7.33 8.32
CA ILE A 63 -8.06 7.04 9.73
C ILE A 63 -6.96 8.00 10.17
N HIS A 64 -7.31 8.87 11.11
CA HIS A 64 -6.41 9.86 11.70
C HIS A 64 -6.29 9.59 13.19
N TRP A 65 -5.20 10.05 13.79
CA TRP A 65 -5.10 10.09 15.25
C TRP A 65 -6.31 10.87 15.81
N PRO A 66 -7.01 10.39 16.87
CA PRO A 66 -6.63 9.34 17.82
C PRO A 66 -7.09 7.91 17.45
N ASP A 67 -7.74 7.72 16.31
CA ASP A 67 -8.24 6.40 15.92
C ASP A 67 -7.10 5.41 15.66
N THR A 68 -7.11 4.30 16.40
CA THR A 68 -6.09 3.26 16.30
C THR A 68 -6.65 2.03 15.61
N ILE A 69 -5.99 1.59 14.54
CA ILE A 69 -6.33 0.37 13.80
C ILE A 69 -5.13 -0.58 13.75
N SER A 70 -5.36 -1.86 14.04
CA SER A 70 -4.35 -2.91 13.87
C SER A 70 -4.00 -3.09 12.39
N ASN A 71 -2.78 -3.52 12.09
CA ASN A 71 -2.37 -3.78 10.70
C ASN A 71 -3.19 -4.92 10.07
N SER A 72 -3.59 -5.93 10.85
CA SER A 72 -4.43 -7.04 10.35
C SER A 72 -5.81 -6.55 9.91
N LEU A 73 -6.49 -5.76 10.73
CA LEU A 73 -7.82 -5.22 10.40
C LEU A 73 -7.76 -4.23 9.23
N LEU A 74 -6.67 -3.47 9.11
CA LEU A 74 -6.40 -2.58 7.98
C LEU A 74 -6.36 -3.38 6.66
N TRP A 75 -5.64 -4.51 6.66
CA TRP A 75 -5.51 -5.37 5.48
C TRP A 75 -6.81 -6.09 5.13
N GLU A 76 -7.56 -6.56 6.14
CA GLU A 76 -8.87 -7.17 5.96
C GLU A 76 -9.86 -6.20 5.31
N ARG A 77 -9.99 -4.96 5.82
CA ARG A 77 -10.89 -3.96 5.25
C ARG A 77 -10.54 -3.52 3.84
N THR A 78 -9.29 -3.68 3.43
CA THR A 78 -8.82 -3.27 2.11
C THR A 78 -8.59 -4.46 1.16
N ASN A 79 -8.87 -5.68 1.63
CA ASN A 79 -8.57 -6.94 0.93
C ASN A 79 -7.12 -6.96 0.39
N GLN A 80 -6.17 -6.48 1.20
CA GLN A 80 -4.76 -6.38 0.81
C GLN A 80 -3.90 -7.45 1.47
N LEU A 81 -2.87 -7.90 0.74
CA LEU A 81 -1.81 -8.74 1.29
C LEU A 81 -0.58 -7.91 1.71
N PRO A 82 0.20 -8.38 2.70
CA PRO A 82 1.51 -7.83 3.01
C PRO A 82 2.42 -7.82 1.77
N ALA A 83 3.26 -6.80 1.65
CA ALA A 83 4.20 -6.59 0.55
C ALA A 83 5.16 -7.77 0.38
N GLU A 84 5.60 -8.38 1.47
CA GLU A 84 6.46 -9.57 1.44
C GLU A 84 5.79 -10.75 0.73
N GLU A 85 4.52 -11.01 1.07
CA GLU A 85 3.74 -12.10 0.49
C GLU A 85 3.45 -11.85 -1.00
N GLU A 86 3.19 -10.60 -1.38
CA GLU A 86 3.03 -10.20 -2.78
C GLU A 86 4.31 -10.39 -3.59
N ILE A 87 5.46 -9.95 -3.07
CA ILE A 87 6.77 -10.12 -3.73
C ILE A 87 7.10 -11.60 -3.87
N ARG A 88 6.84 -12.39 -2.81
CA ARG A 88 7.01 -13.84 -2.83
C ARG A 88 6.18 -14.44 -3.96
N LYS A 89 4.87 -14.19 -4.00
CA LYS A 89 3.98 -14.68 -5.05
C LYS A 89 4.43 -14.28 -6.45
N ARG A 90 4.89 -13.04 -6.63
CA ARG A 90 5.39 -12.57 -7.94
C ARG A 90 6.66 -13.28 -8.36
N ARG A 91 7.60 -13.53 -7.45
CA ARG A 91 8.81 -14.33 -7.73
C ARG A 91 8.49 -15.76 -8.15
N TRP A 92 7.55 -16.41 -7.45
CA TRP A 92 7.10 -17.77 -7.80
C TRP A 92 6.37 -17.86 -9.13
N LYS A 93 5.86 -16.75 -9.70
CA LYS A 93 5.28 -16.77 -11.06
C LYS A 93 6.32 -16.81 -12.18
N TRP A 94 7.58 -16.46 -11.88
CA TRP A 94 8.67 -16.44 -12.86
C TRP A 94 9.51 -17.72 -12.85
N ILE A 95 9.23 -18.63 -11.93
CA ILE A 95 9.85 -19.97 -11.82
C ILE A 95 8.84 -20.98 -12.34
#